data_AF-A0A7K4JG70-F1
#
_entry.id   AF-A0A7K4JG70-F1
#
_cell.length_a   1.000
_cell.length_b   1.000
_cell.length_c   1.000
_cell.angle_alpha   90.00
_cell.angle_beta   90.00
_cell.angle_gamma   90.00
#
_symmetry.space_group_name_H-M   'P 1'
#
loop_
_entity.id
_entity.type
_entity.pdbx_description
1 polymer ?
#
loop_
_entity_poly.entity_id
_entity_poly.type
_entity_poly.pdbx_seq_one_letter_code
_entity_poly.pdbx_strand_id
1 'polypeptide(L)' 'IVKLTVYRMLPKNLQRRTMMQRLHLFPEDVIPEDIQNNLLQEIPQPRVVPRRLDEYTPEEIAAFPQIWTP' A
#
# COMPACT_ATOMS: atom_id res chain seq x y z
N ILE A 1 -13.55 2.71 4.22
CA ILE A 1 -13.62 2.57 2.73
C ILE A 1 -13.17 1.17 2.30
N VAL A 2 -11.94 0.77 2.62
CA VAL A 2 -11.35 -0.54 2.23
C VAL A 2 -12.27 -1.74 2.51
N LYS A 3 -12.80 -1.86 3.74
CA LYS A 3 -13.73 -2.95 4.12
C LYS A 3 -14.91 -3.12 3.16
N LEU A 4 -15.54 -2.01 2.76
CA LEU A 4 -16.70 -2.04 1.87
C LEU A 4 -16.30 -2.41 0.43
N THR A 5 -15.17 -1.90 -0.03
CA THR A 5 -14.63 -2.21 -1.36
C THR A 5 -14.33 -3.70 -1.47
N VAL A 6 -13.62 -4.28 -0.49
CA VAL A 6 -13.32 -5.72 -0.46
C VAL A 6 -14.61 -6.54 -0.39
N TYR A 7 -15.54 -6.18 0.51
CA TYR A 7 -16.82 -6.89 0.64
C TYR A 7 -17.64 -6.93 -0.66
N ARG A 8 -17.62 -5.84 -1.45
CA ARG A 8 -18.34 -5.75 -2.72
C ARG A 8 -17.70 -6.58 -3.82
N MET A 9 -16.36 -6.73 -3.80
CA MET A 9 -15.61 -7.51 -4.78
C MET A 9 -15.64 -9.02 -4.51
N LEU A 10 -15.90 -9.45 -3.27
CA LEU A 10 -16.05 -10.87 -2.94
C LEU A 10 -17.27 -11.51 -3.64
N PRO A 11 -17.21 -12.82 -3.94
CA PRO A 11 -18.34 -13.56 -4.52
C PRO A 11 -19.63 -13.38 -3.70
N LYS A 12 -20.77 -13.25 -4.40
CA LYS A 12 -22.09 -13.03 -3.77
C LYS A 12 -22.69 -14.35 -3.27
N ASN A 13 -22.00 -15.03 -2.36
CA ASN A 13 -22.41 -16.31 -1.79
C ASN A 13 -22.31 -16.31 -0.24
N LEU A 14 -22.65 -17.43 0.38
CA LEU A 14 -22.64 -17.59 1.84
C LEU A 14 -21.22 -17.51 2.44
N GLN A 15 -20.18 -17.84 1.68
CA GLN A 15 -18.79 -17.82 2.14
C GLN A 15 -18.26 -16.40 2.38
N ARG A 16 -18.91 -15.38 1.80
CA ARG A 16 -18.47 -13.99 1.89
C ARG A 16 -18.30 -13.50 3.33
N ARG A 17 -19.21 -13.89 4.25
CA ARG A 17 -19.09 -13.50 5.66
C ARG A 17 -17.88 -14.16 6.32
N THR A 18 -17.64 -15.44 6.04
CA THR A 18 -16.48 -16.19 6.54
C THR A 18 -15.17 -15.59 6.01
N MET A 19 -15.11 -15.20 4.73
CA MET A 19 -13.93 -14.55 4.14
C MET A 19 -13.63 -13.20 4.80
N MET A 20 -14.66 -12.41 5.14
CA MET A 20 -14.47 -11.13 5.83
C MET A 20 -13.92 -11.26 7.25
N GLN A 21 -14.13 -12.40 7.93
CA GLN A 21 -13.56 -12.63 9.26
C GLN A 21 -12.04 -12.85 9.22
N ARG A 22 -11.49 -13.22 8.06
CA ARG A 22 -10.04 -13.40 7.83
C ARG A 22 -9.35 -12.11 7.36
N LEU A 23 -10.09 -11.03 7.17
CA LEU A 23 -9.55 -9.73 6.79
C LEU A 23 -9.28 -8.90 8.05
N HIS A 24 -8.01 -8.68 8.35
CA HIS A 24 -7.57 -7.82 9.45
C HIS A 24 -7.23 -6.43 8.88
N LEU A 25 -7.87 -5.37 9.40
CA LEU A 25 -7.64 -3.99 8.99
C LEU A 25 -7.24 -3.17 10.21
N PHE A 26 -6.13 -2.44 10.09
CA PHE A 26 -5.63 -1.52 11.10
C PHE A 26 -5.66 -0.09 10.53
N PRO A 27 -6.07 0.91 11.31
CA PRO A 27 -6.10 2.30 10.85
C PRO A 27 -4.71 2.93 10.73
N GLU A 28 -3.77 2.43 11.51
CA GLU A 28 -2.38 2.88 11.62
C GLU A 28 -1.43 1.67 11.49
N ASP A 29 -0.13 1.92 11.60
CA ASP A 29 0.92 0.92 11.42
C ASP A 29 1.13 0.02 12.66
N VAL A 30 0.26 0.12 13.66
CA VAL A 30 0.31 -0.66 14.90
C VAL A 30 -0.45 -1.98 14.70
N ILE A 31 0.28 -3.08 14.59
CA ILE A 31 -0.24 -4.44 14.41
C ILE A 31 -0.10 -5.21 15.73
N PRO A 32 -1.13 -5.92 16.21
CA PRO A 32 -1.03 -6.83 17.36
C PRO A 32 0.03 -7.92 17.17
N GLU A 33 0.73 -8.25 18.26
CA GLU A 33 1.87 -9.16 18.27
C GLU A 33 1.52 -10.58 17.77
N ASP A 34 0.33 -11.07 18.09
CA ASP A 34 -0.18 -12.37 17.66
C ASP A 34 -0.34 -12.47 16.14
N ILE A 35 -0.76 -11.39 15.48
CA ILE A 35 -0.88 -11.34 14.02
C ILE A 35 0.49 -11.11 13.37
N GLN A 36 1.31 -10.22 13.94
CA GLN A 36 2.63 -9.90 13.41
C GLN A 36 3.57 -11.12 13.38
N ASN A 37 3.53 -11.96 14.43
CA ASN A 37 4.34 -13.18 14.51
C ASN A 37 3.95 -14.27 13.48
N ASN A 38 2.77 -14.15 12.86
CA ASN A 38 2.25 -15.11 11.89
C ASN A 38 2.29 -14.59 10.44
N LEU A 39 3.00 -13.50 10.17
CA LEU A 39 3.17 -12.98 8.81
C LEU A 39 4.12 -13.85 7.99
N LEU A 40 3.70 -14.20 6.78
CA LEU A 40 4.52 -15.00 5.85
C LEU A 40 5.25 -14.12 4.82
N GLN A 41 4.54 -13.16 4.23
CA GLN A 41 5.04 -12.35 3.12
C GLN A 41 4.38 -10.96 3.12
N GLU A 42 5.14 -9.95 2.71
CA GLU A 42 4.63 -8.62 2.36
C GLU A 42 4.34 -8.54 0.85
N ILE A 43 3.12 -8.13 0.49
CA ILE A 43 2.69 -7.97 -0.91
C ILE A 43 3.12 -6.57 -1.38
N PRO A 44 3.76 -6.43 -2.55
CA PRO A 44 4.20 -5.12 -3.04
C PRO A 44 3.03 -4.17 -3.25
N GLN A 45 3.23 -2.88 -2.99
CA GLN A 45 2.22 -1.87 -3.24
C GLN A 45 1.91 -1.79 -4.74
N PRO A 46 0.62 -1.79 -5.15
CA PRO A 46 0.25 -1.77 -6.56
C PRO A 46 0.60 -0.44 -7.25
N ARG A 47 0.78 0.63 -6.49
CA ARG A 47 1.14 1.97 -6.99
C ARG A 47 2.50 2.36 -6.43
N VAL A 48 3.41 2.75 -7.32
CA VAL A 48 4.65 3.41 -6.93
C VAL A 48 4.33 4.85 -6.54
N VAL A 49 4.69 5.24 -5.32
CA VAL A 49 4.56 6.63 -4.86
C VAL A 49 5.66 7.44 -5.53
N PRO A 50 5.32 8.49 -6.32
CA PRO A 50 6.33 9.31 -6.98
C PRO A 50 7.10 10.13 -5.94
N ARG A 51 8.38 10.36 -6.21
CA ARG A 51 9.22 11.19 -5.35
C ARG A 51 8.92 12.66 -5.52
N ARG A 52 8.88 13.39 -4.42
CA ARG A 52 8.80 14.86 -4.41
C ARG A 52 10.18 15.47 -4.70
N LEU A 53 10.24 16.75 -5.09
CA LEU A 53 11.50 17.40 -5.50
C LEU A 53 12.56 17.42 -4.37
N ASP A 54 12.12 17.53 -3.12
CA ASP A 54 12.92 17.49 -1.90
C ASP A 54 13.47 16.09 -1.56
N GLU A 55 12.94 15.04 -2.19
CA GLU A 55 13.39 13.66 -1.99
C GLU A 55 14.46 13.22 -2.99
N TYR A 56 14.77 14.06 -4.00
CA TYR A 56 15.85 13.78 -4.94
C TYR A 56 17.20 14.18 -4.37
N THR A 57 18.21 13.36 -4.67
CA THR A 57 19.58 13.67 -4.28
C THR A 57 20.14 14.81 -5.15
N PRO A 58 21.10 15.62 -4.65
CA PRO A 58 21.76 16.65 -5.45
C PRO A 58 22.42 16.10 -6.72
N GLU A 59 22.88 14.85 -6.69
CA GLU A 59 23.47 14.13 -7.82
C GLU A 59 22.44 13.86 -8.93
N GLU A 60 21.25 13.37 -8.58
CA GLU A 60 20.16 13.13 -9.55
C GLU A 60 19.70 14.44 -10.20
N ILE A 61 19.64 15.53 -9.41
CA ILE A 61 19.27 16.85 -9.89
C ILE A 61 20.34 17.38 -10.86
N ALA A 62 21.63 17.28 -10.50
CA ALA A 62 22.74 17.74 -11.34
C ALA A 62 22.92 16.89 -12.60
N ALA A 63 22.59 15.59 -12.55
CA ALA A 63 22.62 14.70 -13.70
C ALA A 63 21.51 15.02 -14.71
N PHE A 64 20.41 15.63 -14.27
CA PHE A 64 19.32 16.01 -15.15
C PHE A 64 19.66 17.29 -15.94
N PRO A 65 19.63 17.26 -17.29
CA PRO A 65 20.07 18.40 -18.09
C PRO A 65 19.07 19.56 -18.05
N GLN A 66 19.59 20.79 -18.11
CA GLN A 66 18.77 21.98 -18.31
C GLN A 66 18.26 22.03 -19.76
N ILE A 67 16.93 22.07 -19.93
CA ILE A 67 16.29 21.93 -21.25
C ILE A 67 16.19 23.28 -21.99
N TRP A 68 16.21 24.40 -21.27
CA TRP A 68 16.06 25.74 -21.87
C TRP A 68 16.89 26.79 -21.14
N THR A 69 17.40 27.76 -21.90
CA THR A 69 18.09 28.94 -21.38
C THR A 69 17.05 30.03 -21.09
N PRO A 70 17.05 30.64 -19.90
CA PRO A 70 16.08 31.66 -19.50
C PRO A 70 16.20 32.97 -20.28
#